data_AF-A0A9D2T8M5-F1
#
_entry.id   AF-A0A9D2T8M5-F1
#
_cell.length_a   1.000
_cell.length_b   1.000
_cell.length_c   1.000
_cell.angle_alpha   90.00
_cell.angle_beta   90.00
_cell.angle_gamma   90.00
#
_symmetry.space_group_name_H-M   'P 1'
#
loop_
_entity.id
_entity.type
_entity.pdbx_description
1 polymer ?
#
loop_
_entity_poly.entity_id
_entity_poly.type
_entity_poly.pdbx_seq_one_letter_code
_entity_poly.pdbx_strand_id
1 'polypeptide(L)' 'MNNKHLTYDDRLVIQAGLQQGLKVAQIAKNIGKHRSTVSREIKAHRRLVSTS' A
#
# COMPACT_ATOMS: atom_id res chain seq x y z
N MET A 1 -1.48 -7.56 -20.16
CA MET A 1 -0.54 -8.08 -19.13
C MET A 1 -1.12 -7.79 -17.76
N ASN A 2 -1.66 -8.81 -17.07
CA ASN A 2 -2.26 -8.67 -15.75
C ASN A 2 -1.15 -8.63 -14.70
N ASN A 3 -0.67 -7.44 -14.35
CA ASN A 3 0.15 -7.23 -13.16
C ASN A 3 -0.72 -7.36 -11.89
N LYS A 4 -1.23 -8.57 -11.66
CA LYS A 4 -2.12 -8.96 -10.55
C LYS A 4 -1.45 -8.82 -9.19
N HIS A 5 -0.12 -8.85 -9.16
CA HIS A 5 0.67 -8.78 -7.94
C HIS A 5 1.28 -7.39 -7.78
N LEU A 6 1.43 -6.96 -6.53
CA LEU A 6 2.25 -5.81 -6.20
C LEU A 6 3.71 -6.18 -6.32
N THR A 7 4.50 -5.30 -6.91
CA THR A 7 5.97 -5.42 -6.86
C THR A 7 6.47 -5.06 -5.47
N TYR A 8 7.74 -5.36 -5.20
CA TYR A 8 8.40 -4.91 -3.98
C TYR A 8 8.41 -3.37 -3.88
N ASP A 9 8.65 -2.68 -5.00
CA ASP A 9 8.63 -1.22 -5.06
C ASP A 9 7.24 -0.65 -4.76
N ASP A 10 6.17 -1.28 -5.27
CA ASP A 10 4.79 -0.87 -4.95
C ASP A 10 4.54 -0.92 -3.43
N ARG A 11 5.09 -1.94 -2.75
CA ARG A 11 4.96 -2.10 -1.29
C ARG A 11 5.74 -1.02 -0.53
N LEU A 12 6.94 -0.66 -1.00
CA LEU A 12 7.73 0.46 -0.46
C LEU A 12 6.97 1.79 -0.58
N VAL A 13 6.36 2.04 -1.73
CA VAL A 13 5.55 3.25 -1.95
C VAL A 13 4.32 3.27 -1.05
N ILE A 14 3.66 2.12 -0.84
CA ILE A 14 2.55 2.02 0.12
C ILE A 14 3.01 2.34 1.53
N GLN A 15 4.12 1.76 1.97
CA GLN A 15 4.66 2.01 3.31
C GLN A 15 4.98 3.50 3.50
N ALA A 16 5.71 4.10 2.55
CA ALA A 16 6.05 5.52 2.60
C ALA A 16 4.79 6.41 2.60
N GLY A 17 3.81 6.10 1.75
CA GLY A 17 2.55 6.83 1.70
C GLY A 17 1.74 6.73 2.99
N LEU A 18 1.73 5.57 3.64
CA LEU A 18 1.10 5.40 4.95
C LEU A 18 1.82 6.17 6.06
N GLN A 19 3.17 6.18 6.05
CA GLN A 19 3.97 6.98 6.99
C GLN A 19 3.72 8.48 6.84
N GLN A 20 3.47 8.94 5.62
CA GLN A 20 3.10 10.33 5.31
C GLN A 20 1.63 10.65 5.62
N GLY A 21 0.83 9.68 6.06
CA GLY A 21 -0.60 9.88 6.33
C GLY A 21 -1.47 10.01 5.07
N LEU A 22 -0.99 9.59 3.90
CA LEU A 22 -1.76 9.63 2.66
C LEU A 22 -2.93 8.65 2.68
N LYS A 23 -4.02 9.02 2.00
CA LYS A 23 -5.15 8.11 1.82
C LYS A 23 -4.76 6.97 0.89
N VAL A 24 -5.26 5.77 1.20
CA VAL A 24 -5.05 4.56 0.38
C VAL A 24 -5.42 4.77 -1.10
N ALA A 25 -6.44 5.58 -1.38
CA ALA A 25 -6.83 5.92 -2.74
C ALA A 25 -5.78 6.76 -3.49
N GLN A 26 -5.07 7.67 -2.81
CA GLN A 26 -3.99 8.45 -3.41
C GLN A 26 -2.77 7.57 -3.67
N ILE A 27 -2.40 6.73 -2.70
CA ILE A 27 -1.30 5.76 -2.85
C ILE A 27 -1.57 4.85 -4.06
N ALA A 28 -2.79 4.32 -4.17
CA ALA A 28 -3.21 3.47 -5.28
C ALA A 28 -3.11 4.17 -6.65
N LYS A 29 -3.48 5.46 -6.71
CA LYS A 29 -3.31 6.29 -7.92
C LYS A 29 -1.83 6.47 -8.28
N ASN A 30 -0.96 6.70 -7.30
CA ASN A 30 0.47 6.91 -7.52
C ASN A 30 1.16 5.66 -8.11
N ILE A 31 0.78 4.46 -7.66
CA ILE A 31 1.34 3.19 -8.17
C ILE A 31 0.57 2.61 -9.37
N GLY A 32 -0.51 3.27 -9.82
CA GLY A 32 -1.35 2.78 -10.91
C GLY A 32 -2.07 1.46 -10.62
N LYS A 33 -2.34 1.15 -9.34
CA LYS A 33 -3.02 -0.09 -8.91
C LYS A 33 -4.42 0.19 -8.42
N HIS A 34 -5.26 -0.84 -8.42
CA HIS A 34 -6.59 -0.73 -7.87
C HIS A 34 -6.55 -0.60 -6.34
N ARG A 35 -7.37 0.31 -5.79
CA ARG A 35 -7.45 0.57 -4.34
C ARG A 35 -7.63 -0.69 -3.50
N SER A 36 -8.44 -1.65 -3.97
CA SER A 36 -8.73 -2.88 -3.23
C SER A 36 -7.51 -3.81 -3.12
N THR A 37 -6.59 -3.74 -4.08
CA THR A 37 -5.33 -4.49 -4.02
C THR A 37 -4.43 -3.91 -2.94
N VAL A 38 -4.31 -2.58 -2.91
CA VAL A 38 -3.57 -1.86 -1.87
C VAL A 38 -4.19 -2.09 -0.48
N SER A 39 -5.51 -2.00 -0.34
CA SER A 39 -6.19 -2.26 0.93
C SER A 39 -5.98 -3.69 1.44
N ARG A 40 -5.97 -4.69 0.55
CA ARG A 40 -5.68 -6.08 0.91
C ARG A 40 -4.23 -6.25 1.38
N GLU A 41 -3.29 -5.67 0.65
CA GLU A 41 -1.87 -5.66 1.01
C GLU A 41 -1.66 -5.05 2.40
N ILE A 42 -2.22 -3.86 2.64
CA ILE A 42 -2.15 -3.19 3.94
C ILE A 42 -2.77 -4.07 5.01
N LYS A 43 -3.96 -4.63 4.80
CA LYS A 43 -4.63 -5.47 5.80
C LYS A 43 -3.84 -6.75 6.12
N ALA A 44 -3.20 -7.36 5.12
CA ALA A 44 -2.41 -8.57 5.29
C ALA A 44 -1.09 -8.32 6.03
N HIS A 45 -0.48 -7.14 5.85
CA HIS A 45 0.84 -6.82 6.39
C HIS A 45 0.85 -5.74 7.49
N ARG A 46 -0.32 -5.20 7.88
CA ARG A 46 -0.43 -4.22 8.97
C ARG A 46 -0.12 -4.90 10.30
N ARG A 47 1.04 -4.58 10.86
CA ARG A 47 1.35 -4.85 12.27
C ARG A 47 1.02 -3.59 13.08
N LEU A 48 0.27 -3.77 14.16
CA LEU A 48 0.13 -2.74 15.19
C LEU A 48 1.48 -2.65 15.91
N VAL A 49 2.31 -1.70 15.51
CA VAL A 49 3.51 -1.35 16.25
C VAL A 49 3.07 -0.50 17.44
N SER A 50 3.10 -1.09 18.63
CA SER A 50 3.01 -0.34 19.89
C SER A 50 4.31 0.44 20.00
N THR A 51 4.30 1.69 19.55
CA THR A 51 5.43 2.60 19.80
C THR A 51 5.31 2.98 21.27
N SER A 52 6.21 2.42 22.10
CA SER A 52 6.36 2.75 23.53
C SER A 52 6.88 4.17 23.71
#